data_AF-I9J9J9-F1
#
_entry.id   AF-I9J9J9-F1
#
_cell.length_a   1.000
_cell.length_b   1.000
_cell.length_c   1.000
_cell.angle_alpha   90.00
_cell.angle_beta   90.00
_cell.angle_gamma   90.00
#
_symmetry.space_group_name_H-M   'P 1'
#
loop_
_entity.id
_entity.type
_entity.pdbx_description
1 polymer ?
#
loop_
_entity_poly.entity_id
_entity_poly.type
_entity_poly.pdbx_seq_one_letter_code
_entity_poly.pdbx_strand_id
1 'polypeptide(L)'
;MKYLFYFISFIFPALCSSAQPAERDSSIYIASSRLYRMGESLVVSMQVDITRQIPSNESVILIPRLSDSLDNFIQLPAIYVNGRKQHIFFQRETGRQEKDYEELRRRNDRKQSVHYLRSIPFTHWMKHASLHLIEKECGCGVPRHTDSTYLTRLNILPDIHPHVAFITPQMEERKVREESGRAYLDFPLNETTIYPEYRNNPAELAKIKRSIDLIKNDTNVVISHIDIHGYASPEGPYSNNERLARERTRTLKDYVCGQYAFNDTLFTTHYTPEDWDGFVKLLTDTVISHREELLHIAEGKSSPDGKERKIRKRYPEEFRFILQHWFPGLRHSDYTIHYVVRPFTVEQAKQVFQSNPKNLSIEEMFRIARTYPAGSPEYNKIFMTAVLLNPEHPVANLNAACILLSQGDTKGASLYLDKAGETPEKTLLQGIMQMLNGNYTEAENLLHKAEEAGLPQAGENLKILHEIY
;
A
#
# COMPACT_ATOMS: atom_id res chain seq x y z
N MET A 1 -47.53 -63.91 79.11
CA MET A 1 -46.90 -62.58 79.22
C MET A 1 -46.12 -62.33 77.94
N LYS A 2 -46.44 -61.24 77.25
CA LYS A 2 -45.79 -60.77 76.01
C LYS A 2 -44.56 -59.95 76.37
N TYR A 3 -43.45 -60.12 75.64
CA TYR A 3 -42.60 -58.99 75.28
C TYR A 3 -42.16 -59.11 73.82
N LEU A 4 -42.30 -57.97 73.16
CA LEU A 4 -42.15 -57.64 71.76
C LEU A 4 -40.73 -57.08 71.58
N PHE A 5 -39.96 -57.52 70.58
CA PHE A 5 -38.75 -56.81 70.14
C PHE A 5 -38.82 -56.58 68.64
N TYR A 6 -38.86 -55.30 68.26
CA TYR A 6 -38.90 -54.82 66.88
C TYR A 6 -37.51 -54.90 66.23
N PHE A 7 -37.45 -55.49 65.04
CA PHE A 7 -36.30 -55.45 64.14
C PHE A 7 -36.31 -54.11 63.39
N ILE A 8 -35.25 -53.32 63.54
CA ILE A 8 -34.98 -52.13 62.70
C ILE A 8 -33.89 -52.52 61.71
N SER A 9 -34.25 -52.64 60.43
CA SER A 9 -33.32 -52.79 59.31
C SER A 9 -32.97 -51.39 58.80
N PHE A 10 -31.71 -50.96 59.00
CA PHE A 10 -31.16 -49.79 58.36
C PHE A 10 -30.50 -50.21 57.03
N ILE A 11 -31.15 -49.83 55.92
CA ILE A 11 -30.59 -49.85 54.58
C ILE A 11 -29.70 -48.61 54.44
N PHE A 12 -28.39 -48.79 54.41
CA PHE A 12 -27.43 -47.72 54.11
C PHE A 12 -27.47 -47.41 52.60
N PRO A 13 -27.66 -46.15 52.19
CA PRO A 13 -27.53 -45.75 50.79
C PRO A 13 -26.05 -45.82 50.37
N ALA A 14 -25.78 -46.55 49.30
CA ALA A 14 -24.48 -46.57 48.66
C ALA A 14 -24.19 -45.19 48.06
N LEU A 15 -23.26 -44.47 48.69
CA LEU A 15 -22.59 -43.31 48.11
C LEU A 15 -21.81 -43.79 46.87
N CYS A 16 -22.28 -43.40 45.69
CA CYS A 16 -21.47 -43.43 44.47
C CYS A 16 -20.29 -42.46 44.66
N SER A 17 -19.15 -42.98 45.10
CA SER A 17 -17.86 -42.33 44.83
C SER A 17 -17.65 -42.33 43.33
N SER A 18 -17.78 -41.16 42.71
CA SER A 18 -17.23 -40.89 41.39
C SER A 18 -15.72 -41.14 41.45
N ALA A 19 -15.29 -42.30 40.95
CA ALA A 19 -13.89 -42.57 40.73
C ALA A 19 -13.35 -41.52 39.74
N GLN A 20 -12.38 -40.74 40.20
CA GLN A 20 -11.56 -39.90 39.32
C GLN A 20 -10.97 -40.78 38.22
N PRO A 21 -10.91 -40.34 36.95
CA PRO A 21 -10.19 -41.07 35.93
C PRO A 21 -8.73 -41.17 36.36
N ALA A 22 -8.23 -42.41 36.47
CA ALA A 22 -6.86 -42.71 36.80
C ALA A 22 -5.92 -41.95 35.85
N GLU A 23 -5.00 -41.17 36.42
CA GLU A 23 -3.88 -40.59 35.69
C GLU A 23 -3.16 -41.71 34.93
N ARG A 24 -3.19 -41.62 33.59
CA ARG A 24 -2.46 -42.52 32.71
C ARG A 24 -0.97 -42.16 32.86
N ASP A 25 -0.20 -43.04 33.49
CA ASP A 25 1.23 -42.89 33.73
C ASP A 25 2.02 -42.92 32.39
N SER A 26 1.97 -41.82 31.62
CA SER A 26 2.70 -41.65 30.36
C SER A 26 4.04 -40.99 30.64
N SER A 27 5.12 -41.77 30.59
CA SER A 27 6.49 -41.34 30.90
C SER A 27 7.20 -40.60 29.75
N ILE A 28 6.45 -40.23 28.70
CA ILE A 28 6.83 -39.28 27.64
C ILE A 28 5.71 -38.25 27.55
N TYR A 29 6.02 -36.96 27.69
CA TYR A 29 5.02 -35.90 27.58
C TYR A 29 5.55 -34.70 26.80
N ILE A 30 4.63 -33.89 26.29
CA ILE A 30 4.94 -32.72 25.46
C ILE A 30 4.85 -31.47 26.32
N ALA A 31 6.00 -30.88 26.65
CA ALA A 31 6.08 -29.69 27.49
C ALA A 31 5.53 -28.45 26.77
N SER A 32 5.71 -28.38 25.45
CA SER A 32 5.09 -27.36 24.60
C SER A 32 4.99 -27.85 23.17
N SER A 33 3.96 -27.40 22.45
CA SER A 33 3.85 -27.58 21.00
C SER A 33 3.22 -26.35 20.36
N ARG A 34 3.74 -25.93 19.21
CA ARG A 34 3.26 -24.80 18.41
C ARG A 34 3.29 -25.18 16.94
N LEU A 35 2.24 -24.77 16.24
CA LEU A 35 2.12 -24.87 14.80
C LEU A 35 1.76 -23.48 14.29
N TYR A 36 2.62 -22.88 13.46
CA TYR A 36 2.43 -21.53 12.94
C TYR A 36 2.91 -21.40 11.51
N ARG A 37 2.29 -20.51 10.75
CA ARG A 37 2.65 -20.25 9.35
C ARG A 37 3.64 -19.09 9.27
N MET A 38 4.70 -19.27 8.49
CA MET A 38 5.67 -18.23 8.14
C MET A 38 5.77 -18.16 6.61
N GLY A 39 5.09 -17.18 6.01
CA GLY A 39 5.03 -17.04 4.55
C GLY A 39 4.41 -18.27 3.87
N GLU A 40 5.19 -18.95 3.02
CA GLU A 40 4.79 -20.17 2.31
C GLU A 40 5.15 -21.46 3.06
N SER A 41 5.65 -21.36 4.29
CA SER A 41 6.04 -22.52 5.10
C SER A 41 5.19 -22.65 6.36
N LEU A 42 4.96 -23.89 6.77
CA LEU A 42 4.39 -24.26 8.06
C LEU A 42 5.53 -24.70 8.98
N VAL A 43 5.65 -24.06 10.14
CA VAL A 43 6.66 -24.36 11.14
C VAL A 43 6.06 -25.14 12.29
N VAL A 44 6.65 -26.30 12.56
CA VAL A 44 6.28 -27.22 13.63
C VAL A 44 7.37 -27.12 14.70
N SER A 45 6.98 -26.70 15.90
CA SER A 45 7.89 -26.64 17.05
C SER A 45 7.30 -27.40 18.22
N MET A 46 8.08 -28.30 18.83
CA MET A 46 7.68 -28.99 20.05
C MET A 46 8.86 -29.28 20.97
N GLN A 47 8.59 -29.37 22.26
CA GLN A 47 9.53 -29.84 23.27
C GLN A 47 8.99 -31.13 23.88
N VAL A 48 9.71 -32.23 23.67
CA VAL A 48 9.36 -33.56 24.17
C VAL A 48 10.19 -33.86 25.41
N ASP A 49 9.55 -34.05 26.55
CA ASP A 49 10.18 -34.43 27.80
C ASP A 49 10.03 -35.95 28.03
N ILE A 50 11.14 -36.62 28.31
CA ILE A 50 11.24 -38.08 28.38
C ILE A 50 11.79 -38.48 29.76
N THR A 51 10.96 -39.18 30.52
CA THR A 51 11.33 -39.86 31.78
C THR A 51 11.29 -41.39 31.65
N ARG A 52 10.63 -41.90 30.60
CA ARG A 52 10.44 -43.32 30.29
C ARG A 52 11.74 -44.12 30.39
N GLN A 53 11.71 -45.20 31.16
CA GLN A 53 12.84 -46.12 31.23
C GLN A 53 12.89 -46.94 29.94
N ILE A 54 14.02 -46.92 29.23
CA ILE A 54 14.20 -47.68 27.98
C ILE A 54 15.33 -48.69 28.17
N PRO A 55 15.09 -50.00 28.03
CA PRO A 55 16.11 -51.03 28.11
C PRO A 55 17.24 -50.82 27.09
N SER A 56 18.42 -51.35 27.39
CA SER A 56 19.62 -51.12 26.57
C SER A 56 19.46 -51.54 25.09
N ASN A 57 18.64 -52.56 24.82
CA ASN A 57 18.41 -53.19 23.51
C ASN A 57 17.10 -52.77 22.83
N GLU A 58 16.42 -51.73 23.31
CA GLU A 58 15.12 -51.29 22.80
C GLU A 58 15.17 -49.84 22.29
N SER A 59 14.16 -49.46 21.50
CA SER A 59 13.93 -48.08 21.06
C SER A 59 12.47 -47.71 21.16
N VAL A 60 12.23 -46.43 21.39
CA VAL A 60 10.95 -45.79 21.16
C VAL A 60 11.11 -44.82 20.00
N ILE A 61 10.18 -44.86 19.05
CA ILE A 61 10.15 -43.97 17.89
C ILE A 61 8.93 -43.07 18.03
N LEU A 62 9.16 -41.76 18.06
CA LEU A 62 8.09 -40.76 18.09
C LEU A 62 7.98 -40.15 16.70
N ILE A 63 6.80 -40.22 16.09
CA ILE A 63 6.56 -39.77 14.72
C ILE A 63 5.53 -38.64 14.76
N PRO A 64 5.97 -37.37 14.64
CA PRO A 64 5.03 -36.27 14.49
C PRO A 64 4.29 -36.39 13.16
N ARG A 65 2.97 -36.23 13.18
CA ARG A 65 2.09 -36.34 12.01
C ARG A 65 1.12 -35.18 11.99
N LEU A 66 1.00 -34.51 10.86
CA LEU A 66 -0.10 -33.60 10.59
C LEU A 66 -1.20 -34.37 9.87
N SER A 67 -2.45 -34.18 10.27
CA SER A 67 -3.62 -34.76 9.60
C SER A 67 -4.84 -33.86 9.70
N ASP A 68 -5.70 -33.85 8.69
CA ASP A 68 -7.03 -33.21 8.75
C ASP A 68 -8.15 -34.27 8.87
N SER A 69 -9.41 -33.81 8.83
CA SER A 69 -10.59 -34.67 8.88
C SER A 69 -10.94 -35.35 7.55
N LEU A 70 -10.21 -35.05 6.48
CA LEU A 70 -10.44 -35.57 5.12
C LEU A 70 -9.37 -36.59 4.71
N ASP A 71 -8.72 -37.20 5.70
CA ASP A 71 -7.63 -38.17 5.56
C ASP A 71 -6.37 -37.65 4.84
N ASN A 72 -6.21 -36.34 4.67
CA ASN A 72 -4.93 -35.78 4.24
C ASN A 72 -3.94 -35.86 5.40
N PHE A 73 -2.73 -36.32 5.14
CA PHE A 73 -1.70 -36.36 6.16
C PHE A 73 -0.28 -36.21 5.62
N ILE A 74 0.61 -35.74 6.47
CA ILE A 74 2.05 -35.79 6.26
C ILE A 74 2.74 -36.30 7.53
N GLN A 75 3.68 -37.24 7.36
CA GLN A 75 4.56 -37.69 8.44
C GLN A 75 5.82 -36.85 8.40
N LEU A 76 6.18 -36.31 9.57
CA LEU A 76 7.39 -35.52 9.75
C LEU A 76 8.54 -36.42 10.22
N PRO A 77 9.79 -35.96 10.09
CA PRO A 77 10.98 -36.66 10.55
C PRO A 77 10.82 -37.19 11.98
N ALA A 78 11.11 -38.48 12.18
CA ALA A 78 10.89 -39.14 13.46
C ALA A 78 11.95 -38.75 14.51
N ILE A 79 11.61 -38.92 15.79
CA ILE A 79 12.53 -38.81 16.93
C ILE A 79 12.80 -40.23 17.44
N TYR A 80 14.04 -40.69 17.30
CA TYR A 80 14.50 -41.99 17.80
C TYR A 80 15.04 -41.86 19.22
N VAL A 81 14.38 -42.50 20.18
CA VAL A 81 14.82 -42.56 21.57
C VAL A 81 15.39 -43.95 21.85
N ASN A 82 16.70 -44.06 21.81
CA ASN A 82 17.42 -45.34 21.77
C ASN A 82 18.04 -45.71 23.13
N GLY A 83 17.89 -46.97 23.54
CA GLY A 83 18.69 -47.58 24.61
C GLY A 83 20.18 -47.67 24.24
N ARG A 84 21.07 -47.97 25.21
CA ARG A 84 22.53 -47.94 25.01
C ARG A 84 23.04 -48.81 23.84
N LYS A 85 22.71 -50.11 23.81
CA LYS A 85 23.14 -51.02 22.73
C LYS A 85 22.48 -50.66 21.41
N GLN A 86 21.20 -50.31 21.46
CA GLN A 86 20.43 -49.98 20.27
C GLN A 86 20.88 -48.68 19.62
N HIS A 87 21.30 -47.69 20.39
CA HIS A 87 21.95 -46.48 19.89
C HIS A 87 23.26 -46.79 19.17
N ILE A 88 24.08 -47.70 19.69
CA ILE A 88 25.33 -48.12 19.02
C ILE A 88 25.02 -48.82 17.70
N PHE A 89 24.00 -49.68 17.68
CA PHE A 89 23.53 -50.35 16.47
C PHE A 89 23.02 -49.35 15.43
N PHE A 90 22.11 -48.47 15.85
CA PHE A 90 21.54 -47.41 15.01
C PHE A 90 22.63 -46.54 14.39
N GLN A 91 23.59 -46.03 15.19
CA GLN A 91 24.70 -45.21 14.67
C GLN A 91 25.59 -45.94 13.66
N ARG A 92 25.74 -47.26 13.78
CA ARG A 92 26.54 -48.07 12.83
C ARG A 92 25.81 -48.27 11.51
N GLU A 93 24.49 -48.47 11.54
CA GLU A 93 23.68 -48.65 10.33
C GLU A 93 23.44 -47.33 9.59
N THR A 94 23.14 -46.25 10.33
CA THR A 94 22.74 -44.96 9.74
C THR A 94 23.90 -43.99 9.53
N GLY A 95 25.11 -44.31 9.99
CA GLY A 95 26.29 -43.44 9.98
C GLY A 95 26.83 -43.01 8.60
N ARG A 96 26.18 -43.36 7.49
CA ARG A 96 26.60 -43.05 6.11
C ARG A 96 25.57 -42.32 5.25
N GLN A 97 24.37 -42.01 5.77
CA GLN A 97 23.29 -41.38 5.01
C GLN A 97 22.94 -39.99 5.57
N GLU A 98 22.39 -39.14 4.70
CA GLU A 98 21.79 -37.85 5.06
C GLU A 98 20.65 -38.07 6.05
N LYS A 99 20.68 -37.36 7.19
CA LYS A 99 19.85 -37.67 8.36
C LYS A 99 18.63 -36.77 8.40
N ASP A 100 17.49 -37.27 7.96
CA ASP A 100 16.20 -36.61 8.18
C ASP A 100 15.44 -37.23 9.36
N TYR A 101 16.03 -37.12 10.56
CA TYR A 101 15.47 -37.58 11.83
C TYR A 101 16.17 -36.90 13.02
N GLU A 102 15.54 -36.94 14.19
CA GLU A 102 16.17 -36.59 15.48
C GLU A 102 16.54 -37.86 16.23
N GLU A 103 17.65 -37.84 16.98
CA GLU A 103 18.09 -38.99 17.77
C GLU A 103 18.46 -38.58 19.20
N LEU A 104 17.99 -39.36 20.17
CA LEU A 104 18.34 -39.24 21.58
C LEU A 104 18.74 -40.60 22.16
N ARG A 105 19.96 -40.72 22.67
CA ARG A 105 20.32 -41.83 23.56
C ARG A 105 19.68 -41.64 24.94
N ARG A 106 18.82 -42.57 25.35
CA ARG A 106 18.22 -42.58 26.68
C ARG A 106 19.24 -42.89 27.78
N ARG A 107 19.25 -42.06 28.82
CA ARG A 107 19.99 -42.20 30.08
C ARG A 107 19.02 -42.26 31.25
N ASN A 108 18.57 -43.47 31.52
CA ASN A 108 17.53 -43.85 32.48
C ASN A 108 17.60 -43.19 33.87
N ASP A 109 18.79 -42.76 34.30
CA ASP A 109 19.07 -42.07 35.56
C ASP A 109 18.65 -40.59 35.62
N ARG A 110 18.22 -39.99 34.50
CA ARG A 110 17.88 -38.57 34.44
C ARG A 110 16.75 -38.27 33.45
N LYS A 111 16.06 -37.14 33.65
CA LYS A 111 15.13 -36.58 32.68
C LYS A 111 15.91 -36.03 31.47
N GLN A 112 15.38 -36.22 30.27
CA GLN A 112 15.94 -35.67 29.04
C GLN A 112 14.84 -35.02 28.21
N SER A 113 15.21 -34.03 27.41
CA SER A 113 14.28 -33.32 26.53
C SER A 113 14.82 -33.25 25.11
N VAL A 114 13.93 -33.32 24.12
CA VAL A 114 14.22 -33.12 22.70
C VAL A 114 13.49 -31.86 22.24
N HIS A 115 14.23 -30.90 21.70
CA HIS A 115 13.65 -29.75 21.02
C HIS A 115 13.54 -30.09 19.54
N TYR A 116 12.32 -30.11 19.04
CA TYR A 116 12.02 -30.48 17.66
C TYR A 116 11.52 -29.25 16.92
N LEU A 117 12.15 -28.94 15.79
CA LEU A 117 11.80 -27.83 14.92
C LEU A 117 11.89 -28.29 13.46
N ARG A 118 10.80 -28.15 12.71
CA ARG A 118 10.75 -28.46 11.28
C ARG A 118 9.93 -27.41 10.52
N SER A 119 10.36 -27.14 9.30
CA SER A 119 9.66 -26.27 8.35
C SER A 119 9.29 -27.11 7.12
N ILE A 120 8.03 -27.06 6.72
CA ILE A 120 7.52 -27.74 5.52
C ILE A 120 6.76 -26.75 4.63
N PRO A 121 6.66 -26.98 3.31
CA PRO A 121 5.80 -26.19 2.44
C PRO A 121 4.34 -26.23 2.91
N PHE A 122 3.71 -25.06 3.00
CA PHE A 122 2.30 -24.94 3.40
C PHE A 122 1.38 -25.30 2.23
N THR A 123 0.33 -26.07 2.51
CA THR A 123 -0.72 -26.41 1.55
C THR A 123 -2.09 -26.16 2.17
N HIS A 124 -3.12 -25.93 1.34
CA HIS A 124 -4.42 -25.43 1.82
C HIS A 124 -5.10 -26.36 2.84
N TRP A 125 -4.99 -27.69 2.69
CA TRP A 125 -5.57 -28.64 3.64
C TRP A 125 -4.99 -28.50 5.06
N MET A 126 -3.73 -28.04 5.18
CA MET A 126 -3.08 -27.82 6.46
C MET A 126 -3.72 -26.69 7.29
N LYS A 127 -4.61 -25.89 6.68
CA LYS A 127 -5.46 -24.90 7.39
C LYS A 127 -6.29 -25.59 8.49
N HIS A 128 -6.72 -26.82 8.27
CA HIS A 128 -7.55 -27.57 9.21
C HIS A 128 -6.83 -28.76 9.85
N ALA A 129 -5.50 -28.83 9.71
CA ALA A 129 -4.72 -29.94 10.22
C ALA A 129 -4.44 -29.82 11.73
N SER A 130 -4.46 -30.96 12.40
CA SER A 130 -3.96 -31.17 13.74
C SER A 130 -2.63 -31.89 13.74
N LEU A 131 -1.75 -31.52 14.66
CA LEU A 131 -0.50 -32.20 14.94
C LEU A 131 -0.74 -33.30 15.98
N HIS A 132 -0.36 -34.51 15.62
CA HIS A 132 -0.37 -35.70 16.46
C HIS A 132 1.05 -36.23 16.64
N LEU A 133 1.32 -36.87 17.77
CA LEU A 133 2.54 -37.64 17.99
C LEU A 133 2.19 -39.12 18.09
N ILE A 134 2.74 -39.90 17.17
CA ILE A 134 2.57 -41.36 17.15
C ILE A 134 3.78 -41.98 17.82
N GLU A 135 3.55 -42.75 18.88
CA GLU A 135 4.58 -43.51 19.58
C GLU A 135 4.61 -44.96 19.07
N LYS A 136 5.79 -45.44 18.68
CA LYS A 136 6.02 -46.84 18.28
C LYS A 136 7.14 -47.44 19.11
N GLU A 137 6.85 -48.55 19.78
CA GLU A 137 7.85 -49.32 20.52
C GLU A 137 8.46 -50.41 19.65
N CYS A 138 9.80 -50.43 19.58
CA CYS A 138 10.56 -51.41 18.81
C CYS A 138 11.47 -52.21 19.73
N GLY A 139 11.11 -53.48 19.97
CA GLY A 139 11.98 -54.49 20.56
C GLY A 139 12.28 -55.57 19.53
N CYS A 140 13.57 -55.86 19.29
CA CYS A 140 14.08 -56.93 18.42
C CYS A 140 13.41 -57.13 17.03
N GLY A 141 12.82 -56.06 16.45
CA GLY A 141 12.39 -56.03 15.05
C GLY A 141 10.89 -56.11 14.78
N VAL A 142 10.03 -56.18 15.81
CA VAL A 142 8.56 -56.18 15.62
C VAL A 142 7.92 -55.06 16.44
N PRO A 143 7.12 -54.16 15.83
CA PRO A 143 6.38 -53.13 16.56
C PRO A 143 5.38 -53.80 17.51
N ARG A 144 5.44 -53.48 18.81
CA ARG A 144 4.58 -54.13 19.84
C ARG A 144 3.34 -53.31 20.22
N HIS A 145 3.38 -51.99 20.05
CA HIS A 145 2.26 -51.09 20.34
C HIS A 145 2.35 -49.81 19.49
N THR A 146 1.22 -49.21 19.15
CA THR A 146 1.16 -47.89 18.47
C THR A 146 0.11 -47.03 19.16
N ASP A 147 0.55 -46.00 19.87
CA ASP A 147 -0.32 -45.02 20.50
C ASP A 147 -0.24 -43.68 19.76
N SER A 148 -1.34 -42.93 19.71
CA SER A 148 -1.42 -41.60 19.07
C SER A 148 -1.91 -40.56 20.08
N THR A 149 -1.17 -39.46 20.21
CA THR A 149 -1.50 -38.35 21.12
C THR A 149 -1.75 -37.08 20.31
N TYR A 150 -2.89 -36.42 20.51
CA TYR A 150 -3.17 -35.09 19.94
C TYR A 150 -2.32 -34.03 20.66
N LEU A 151 -1.64 -33.16 19.91
CA LEU A 151 -0.77 -32.12 20.47
C LEU A 151 -1.41 -30.73 20.39
N THR A 152 -1.67 -30.27 19.17
CA THR A 152 -2.18 -28.93 18.89
C THR A 152 -2.72 -28.86 17.46
N ARG A 153 -3.40 -27.78 17.11
CA ARG A 153 -3.82 -27.47 15.73
C ARG A 153 -3.18 -26.16 15.28
N LEU A 154 -3.20 -25.90 13.97
CA LEU A 154 -2.71 -24.62 13.46
C LEU A 154 -3.58 -23.51 14.06
N ASN A 155 -2.97 -22.61 14.83
CA ASN A 155 -3.64 -21.41 15.29
C ASN A 155 -3.60 -20.41 14.15
N ILE A 156 -4.60 -20.48 13.27
CA ILE A 156 -4.80 -19.51 12.21
C ILE A 156 -5.43 -18.31 12.91
N LEU A 157 -4.68 -17.20 12.99
CA LEU A 157 -5.31 -15.91 13.23
C LEU A 157 -6.45 -15.80 12.19
N PRO A 158 -7.69 -15.47 12.61
CA PRO A 158 -8.81 -15.36 11.68
C PRO A 158 -8.42 -14.43 10.53
N ASP A 159 -8.86 -14.74 9.31
CA ASP A 159 -8.74 -13.81 8.19
C ASP A 159 -9.52 -12.54 8.58
N ILE A 160 -8.81 -11.49 9.01
CA ILE A 160 -9.40 -10.25 9.49
C ILE A 160 -9.95 -9.51 8.28
N HIS A 161 -11.28 -9.46 8.17
CA HIS A 161 -11.97 -8.64 7.18
C HIS A 161 -12.57 -7.41 7.87
N PRO A 162 -11.82 -6.31 7.96
CA PRO A 162 -12.28 -5.14 8.68
C PRO A 162 -13.45 -4.46 7.96
N HIS A 163 -14.37 -3.93 8.75
CA HIS A 163 -15.53 -3.20 8.26
C HIS A 163 -15.17 -1.72 8.12
N VAL A 164 -15.04 -1.22 6.89
CA VAL A 164 -14.66 0.17 6.61
C VAL A 164 -15.89 1.04 6.31
N ALA A 165 -15.78 2.35 6.54
CA ALA A 165 -16.80 3.33 6.20
C ALA A 165 -16.27 4.30 5.12
N PHE A 166 -16.86 4.25 3.92
CA PHE A 166 -16.55 5.19 2.85
C PHE A 166 -17.35 6.49 3.01
N ILE A 167 -16.71 7.63 2.79
CA ILE A 167 -17.39 8.92 2.74
C ILE A 167 -17.89 9.17 1.32
N THR A 168 -19.17 9.53 1.19
CA THR A 168 -19.73 9.98 -0.09
C THR A 168 -19.21 11.39 -0.39
N PRO A 169 -18.49 11.61 -1.51
CA PRO A 169 -18.00 12.94 -1.86
C PRO A 169 -19.14 13.92 -2.13
N GLN A 170 -18.93 15.19 -1.80
CA GLN A 170 -19.87 16.24 -2.19
C GLN A 170 -19.85 16.46 -3.70
N MET A 171 -21.01 16.80 -4.26
CA MET A 171 -21.13 17.11 -5.68
C MET A 171 -20.37 18.39 -6.02
N GLU A 172 -19.54 18.32 -7.06
CA GLU A 172 -18.85 19.49 -7.61
C GLU A 172 -19.83 20.30 -8.46
N GLU A 173 -20.22 21.50 -8.02
CA GLU A 173 -21.22 22.33 -8.72
C GLU A 173 -20.77 22.72 -10.13
N ARG A 174 -19.48 23.02 -10.31
CA ARG A 174 -18.91 23.43 -11.59
C ARG A 174 -17.52 22.82 -11.78
N LYS A 175 -17.42 21.86 -12.70
CA LYS A 175 -16.16 21.16 -13.02
C LYS A 175 -15.27 22.01 -13.91
N VAL A 176 -14.52 22.92 -13.31
CA VAL A 176 -13.50 23.72 -14.03
C VAL A 176 -12.22 22.92 -14.11
N ARG A 177 -11.66 22.81 -15.30
CA ARG A 177 -10.39 22.15 -15.58
C ARG A 177 -9.53 23.06 -16.44
N GLU A 178 -8.25 22.74 -16.51
CA GLU A 178 -7.29 23.50 -17.29
C GLU A 178 -6.40 22.58 -18.12
N GLU A 179 -5.94 23.08 -19.26
CA GLU A 179 -4.89 22.50 -20.07
C GLU A 179 -3.86 23.59 -20.33
N SER A 180 -2.62 23.35 -19.88
CA SER A 180 -1.54 24.32 -19.99
C SER A 180 -0.46 23.83 -20.96
N GLY A 181 0.17 24.78 -21.65
CA GLY A 181 1.29 24.49 -22.53
C GLY A 181 2.24 25.66 -22.67
N ARG A 182 3.36 25.40 -23.33
CA ARG A 182 4.42 26.38 -23.61
C ARG A 182 4.80 26.30 -25.07
N ALA A 183 4.97 27.47 -25.69
CA ALA A 183 5.38 27.61 -27.09
C ALA A 183 6.60 28.54 -27.22
N TYR A 184 7.51 28.18 -28.11
CA TYR A 184 8.77 28.91 -28.36
C TYR A 184 8.74 29.60 -29.72
N LEU A 185 7.90 30.63 -29.85
CA LEU A 185 7.72 31.32 -31.13
C LEU A 185 8.95 32.14 -31.50
N ASP A 186 9.46 31.88 -32.69
CA ASP A 186 10.54 32.60 -33.34
C ASP A 186 10.03 33.89 -33.99
N PHE A 187 10.74 34.97 -33.75
CA PHE A 187 10.50 36.27 -34.38
C PHE A 187 11.78 36.75 -35.06
N PRO A 188 11.69 37.45 -36.20
CA PRO A 188 12.82 38.22 -36.70
C PRO A 188 13.33 39.22 -35.66
N LEU A 189 14.58 39.66 -35.83
CA LEU A 189 15.25 40.50 -34.86
C LEU A 189 14.43 41.78 -34.58
N ASN A 190 14.11 42.01 -33.31
CA ASN A 190 13.35 43.16 -32.83
C ASN A 190 11.91 43.30 -33.39
N GLU A 191 11.39 42.27 -34.07
CA GLU A 191 10.02 42.22 -34.59
C GLU A 191 9.05 41.52 -33.62
N THR A 192 7.76 41.84 -33.79
CA THR A 192 6.64 41.34 -32.97
C THR A 192 5.58 40.61 -33.79
N THR A 193 5.71 40.61 -35.12
CA THR A 193 4.81 39.93 -36.05
C THR A 193 5.10 38.43 -36.07
N ILE A 194 4.06 37.61 -35.94
CA ILE A 194 4.17 36.16 -36.09
C ILE A 194 4.17 35.83 -37.58
N TYR A 195 5.25 35.20 -38.05
CA TYR A 195 5.33 34.61 -39.38
C TYR A 195 5.19 33.08 -39.22
N PRO A 196 4.06 32.47 -39.60
CA PRO A 196 3.79 31.06 -39.32
C PRO A 196 4.85 30.10 -39.86
N GLU A 197 5.44 30.40 -41.02
CA GLU A 197 6.46 29.58 -41.68
C GLU A 197 7.91 29.91 -41.26
N TYR A 198 8.09 30.85 -40.33
CA TYR A 198 9.43 31.26 -39.92
C TYR A 198 10.03 30.27 -38.92
N ARG A 199 11.15 29.66 -39.32
CA ARG A 199 11.90 28.70 -38.50
C ARG A 199 11.00 27.59 -37.95
N ASN A 200 10.91 27.44 -36.63
CA ASN A 200 10.15 26.37 -35.99
C ASN A 200 8.71 26.78 -35.61
N ASN A 201 8.26 27.97 -36.03
CA ASN A 201 6.89 28.42 -35.78
C ASN A 201 5.80 27.46 -36.25
N PRO A 202 5.93 26.73 -37.38
CA PRO A 202 4.87 25.78 -37.78
C PRO A 202 4.62 24.73 -36.70
N ALA A 203 5.69 24.20 -36.10
CA ALA A 203 5.59 23.19 -35.05
C ALA A 203 5.05 23.78 -33.75
N GLU A 204 5.52 24.94 -33.32
CA GLU A 204 5.06 25.59 -32.08
C GLU A 204 3.59 26.04 -32.17
N LEU A 205 3.17 26.61 -33.30
CA LEU A 205 1.78 26.98 -33.54
C LEU A 205 0.88 25.74 -33.64
N ALA A 206 1.36 24.64 -34.24
CA ALA A 206 0.63 23.38 -34.28
C ALA A 206 0.39 22.79 -32.88
N LYS A 207 1.33 22.95 -31.93
CA LYS A 207 1.11 22.54 -30.52
C LYS A 207 -0.06 23.30 -29.90
N ILE A 208 -0.08 24.63 -30.04
CA ILE A 208 -1.16 25.48 -29.51
C ILE A 208 -2.50 25.08 -30.13
N LYS A 209 -2.55 24.94 -31.46
CA LYS A 209 -3.76 24.52 -32.18
C LYS A 209 -4.26 23.17 -31.71
N ARG A 210 -3.38 22.18 -31.55
CA ARG A 210 -3.75 20.85 -31.06
C ARG A 210 -4.39 20.91 -29.67
N SER A 211 -3.83 21.69 -28.74
CA SER A 211 -4.39 21.86 -27.39
C SER A 211 -5.80 22.47 -27.43
N ILE A 212 -6.00 23.49 -28.27
CA ILE A 212 -7.30 24.13 -28.45
C ILE A 212 -8.30 23.17 -29.12
N ASP A 213 -7.89 22.49 -30.20
CA ASP A 213 -8.73 21.57 -30.97
C ASP A 213 -9.20 20.38 -30.13
N LEU A 214 -8.35 19.86 -29.24
CA LEU A 214 -8.72 18.77 -28.33
C LEU A 214 -9.90 19.16 -27.43
N ILE A 215 -9.94 20.40 -26.96
CA ILE A 215 -11.01 20.89 -26.08
C ILE A 215 -12.21 21.36 -26.91
N LYS A 216 -11.97 22.09 -27.99
CA LYS A 216 -13.01 22.66 -28.85
C LYS A 216 -13.85 21.61 -29.55
N ASN A 217 -13.26 20.45 -29.89
CA ASN A 217 -13.96 19.34 -30.53
C ASN A 217 -14.54 18.33 -29.53
N ASP A 218 -14.25 18.45 -28.23
CA ASP A 218 -14.87 17.59 -27.20
C ASP A 218 -16.26 18.14 -26.82
N THR A 219 -17.29 17.39 -27.20
CA THR A 219 -18.69 17.72 -26.93
C THR A 219 -19.07 17.76 -25.44
N ASN A 220 -18.19 17.31 -24.54
CA ASN A 220 -18.42 17.29 -23.10
C ASN A 220 -17.92 18.54 -22.39
N VAL A 221 -17.20 19.43 -23.08
CA VAL A 221 -16.54 20.58 -22.48
C VAL A 221 -16.82 21.87 -23.25
N VAL A 222 -16.69 22.99 -22.56
CA VAL A 222 -16.78 24.32 -23.15
C VAL A 222 -15.63 25.18 -22.63
N ILE A 223 -14.85 25.77 -23.53
CA ILE A 223 -13.79 26.73 -23.17
C ILE A 223 -14.45 27.94 -22.50
N SER A 224 -14.00 28.25 -21.29
CA SER A 224 -14.48 29.39 -20.51
C SER A 224 -13.54 30.58 -20.55
N HIS A 225 -12.23 30.33 -20.62
CA HIS A 225 -11.20 31.38 -20.55
C HIS A 225 -9.86 30.87 -21.10
N ILE A 226 -9.05 31.75 -21.70
CA ILE A 226 -7.69 31.45 -22.18
C ILE A 226 -6.73 32.51 -21.66
N ASP A 227 -5.74 32.09 -20.89
CA ASP A 227 -4.63 32.93 -20.45
C ASP A 227 -3.42 32.73 -21.35
N ILE A 228 -2.74 33.83 -21.69
CA ILE A 228 -1.46 33.81 -22.42
C ILE A 228 -0.47 34.70 -21.68
N HIS A 229 0.68 34.16 -21.28
CA HIS A 229 1.76 34.88 -20.64
C HIS A 229 3.03 34.81 -21.49
N GLY A 230 3.49 35.93 -22.02
CA GLY A 230 4.74 35.98 -22.79
C GLY A 230 5.95 36.45 -21.99
N TYR A 231 7.10 35.89 -22.33
CA TYR A 231 8.37 36.15 -21.69
C TYR A 231 9.39 36.61 -22.72
N ALA A 232 10.21 37.59 -22.35
CA ALA A 232 11.45 37.88 -23.05
C ALA A 232 12.65 37.49 -22.18
N SER A 233 13.76 37.24 -22.83
CA SER A 233 14.97 36.78 -22.17
C SER A 233 15.78 37.98 -21.64
N PRO A 234 16.60 37.80 -20.57
CA PRO A 234 17.31 38.90 -19.90
C PRO A 234 18.55 39.43 -20.67
N GLU A 235 18.37 39.88 -21.90
CA GLU A 235 19.43 40.55 -22.69
C GLU A 235 18.99 41.84 -23.35
N GLY A 236 19.92 42.79 -23.46
CA GLY A 236 19.64 44.09 -24.03
C GLY A 236 18.85 44.99 -23.06
N PRO A 237 18.31 46.11 -23.57
CA PRO A 237 17.61 47.08 -22.72
C PRO A 237 16.25 46.55 -22.23
N TYR A 238 16.02 46.65 -20.92
CA TYR A 238 14.76 46.25 -20.27
C TYR A 238 13.51 46.81 -20.95
N SER A 239 13.53 48.10 -21.32
CA SER A 239 12.37 48.75 -21.97
C SER A 239 12.05 48.15 -23.34
N ASN A 240 13.04 47.63 -24.07
CA ASN A 240 12.80 46.93 -25.32
C ASN A 240 12.23 45.54 -25.08
N ASN A 241 12.73 44.84 -24.04
CA ASN A 241 12.23 43.52 -23.67
C ASN A 241 10.78 43.59 -23.16
N GLU A 242 10.43 44.63 -22.40
CA GLU A 242 9.06 44.93 -22.00
C GLU A 242 8.15 45.09 -23.22
N ARG A 243 8.55 45.91 -24.19
CA ARG A 243 7.80 46.09 -25.44
C ARG A 243 7.66 44.77 -26.20
N LEU A 244 8.74 44.01 -26.35
CA LEU A 244 8.74 42.76 -27.11
C LEU A 244 7.85 41.70 -26.45
N ALA A 245 7.95 41.50 -25.13
CA ALA A 245 7.12 40.54 -24.41
C ALA A 245 5.63 40.91 -24.52
N ARG A 246 5.28 42.18 -24.29
CA ARG A 246 3.90 42.66 -24.38
C ARG A 246 3.31 42.52 -25.78
N GLU A 247 4.01 43.02 -26.80
CA GLU A 247 3.49 43.03 -28.17
C GLU A 247 3.47 41.62 -28.80
N ARG A 248 4.48 40.76 -28.53
CA ARG A 248 4.47 39.38 -29.03
C ARG A 248 3.34 38.55 -28.43
N THR A 249 3.06 38.73 -27.14
CA THR A 249 1.91 38.09 -26.47
C THR A 249 0.60 38.54 -27.12
N ARG A 250 0.45 39.84 -27.38
CA ARG A 250 -0.71 40.39 -28.08
C ARG A 250 -0.86 39.82 -29.48
N THR A 251 0.21 39.77 -30.27
CA THR A 251 0.17 39.17 -31.62
C THR A 251 -0.24 37.70 -31.58
N LEU A 252 0.21 36.95 -30.57
CA LEU A 252 -0.20 35.55 -30.41
C LEU A 252 -1.69 35.43 -30.08
N LYS A 253 -2.19 36.25 -29.15
CA LYS A 253 -3.63 36.35 -28.85
C LYS A 253 -4.42 36.63 -30.13
N ASP A 254 -4.04 37.65 -30.88
CA ASP A 254 -4.74 38.07 -32.10
C ASP A 254 -4.70 36.98 -33.18
N TYR A 255 -3.56 36.28 -33.32
CA TYR A 255 -3.42 35.13 -34.21
C TYR A 255 -4.42 34.02 -33.85
N VAL A 256 -4.46 33.59 -32.58
CA VAL A 256 -5.37 32.52 -32.13
C VAL A 256 -6.83 32.95 -32.24
N CYS A 257 -7.15 34.18 -31.83
CA CYS A 257 -8.48 34.76 -31.93
C CYS A 257 -9.01 34.71 -33.38
N GLY A 258 -8.19 35.12 -34.34
CA GLY A 258 -8.53 35.08 -35.78
C GLY A 258 -8.68 33.67 -36.36
N GLN A 259 -7.90 32.69 -35.88
CA GLN A 259 -8.01 31.31 -36.37
C GLN A 259 -9.31 30.61 -35.95
N TYR A 260 -9.83 30.93 -34.76
CA TYR A 260 -10.97 30.24 -34.16
C TYR A 260 -12.24 31.09 -34.06
N ALA A 261 -12.19 32.34 -34.51
CA ALA A 261 -13.25 33.34 -34.37
C ALA A 261 -13.75 33.47 -32.92
N PHE A 262 -12.82 33.42 -31.96
CA PHE A 262 -13.14 33.59 -30.55
C PHE A 262 -13.49 35.05 -30.24
N ASN A 263 -14.27 35.25 -29.16
CA ASN A 263 -14.51 36.59 -28.65
C ASN A 263 -13.24 37.08 -27.92
N ASP A 264 -12.88 38.34 -28.12
CA ASP A 264 -11.73 38.97 -27.47
C ASP A 264 -11.79 38.86 -25.94
N THR A 265 -13.00 38.89 -25.37
CA THR A 265 -13.23 38.77 -23.91
C THR A 265 -12.90 37.38 -23.35
N LEU A 266 -12.63 36.39 -24.19
CA LEU A 266 -12.21 35.05 -23.78
C LEU A 266 -10.75 35.02 -23.34
N PHE A 267 -9.97 36.05 -23.64
CA PHE A 267 -8.53 36.07 -23.44
C PHE A 267 -8.10 37.07 -22.39
N THR A 268 -7.17 36.66 -21.52
CA THR A 268 -6.33 37.56 -20.74
C THR A 268 -4.88 37.37 -21.15
N THR A 269 -4.16 38.49 -21.31
CA THR A 269 -2.73 38.47 -21.66
C THR A 269 -1.90 39.09 -20.56
N HIS A 270 -0.82 38.41 -20.18
CA HIS A 270 0.19 38.87 -19.25
C HIS A 270 1.57 38.85 -19.92
N TYR A 271 2.52 39.57 -19.34
CA TYR A 271 3.90 39.52 -19.83
C TYR A 271 4.91 39.74 -18.71
N THR A 272 6.05 39.08 -18.84
CA THR A 272 7.25 39.32 -18.04
C THR A 272 8.33 39.87 -18.95
N PRO A 273 8.79 41.13 -18.75
CA PRO A 273 9.83 41.72 -19.59
C PRO A 273 11.12 40.92 -19.64
N GLU A 274 11.59 40.38 -18.52
CA GLU A 274 12.80 39.56 -18.48
C GLU A 274 12.60 38.38 -17.54
N ASP A 275 12.68 37.15 -18.07
CA ASP A 275 12.49 35.92 -17.31
C ASP A 275 13.71 35.56 -16.43
N TRP A 276 13.93 36.36 -15.41
CA TRP A 276 14.97 36.12 -14.41
C TRP A 276 14.70 34.86 -13.57
N ASP A 277 13.43 34.53 -13.32
CA ASP A 277 13.06 33.32 -12.58
C ASP A 277 13.38 32.06 -13.39
N GLY A 278 13.08 32.05 -14.69
CA GLY A 278 13.51 31.00 -15.60
C GLY A 278 15.04 30.89 -15.71
N PHE A 279 15.75 32.01 -15.69
CA PHE A 279 17.22 32.00 -15.65
C PHE A 279 17.77 31.39 -14.34
N VAL A 280 17.20 31.72 -13.18
CA VAL A 280 17.57 31.10 -11.88
C VAL A 280 17.30 29.60 -11.89
N LYS A 281 16.17 29.17 -12.48
CA LYS A 281 15.87 27.75 -12.64
C LYS A 281 16.92 27.04 -13.50
N LEU A 282 17.29 27.60 -14.66
CA LEU A 282 18.35 27.04 -15.51
C LEU A 282 19.69 26.94 -14.78
N LEU A 283 20.08 27.96 -14.02
CA LEU A 283 21.29 27.93 -13.18
C LEU A 283 21.21 26.84 -12.10
N THR A 284 20.01 26.54 -11.60
CA THR A 284 19.81 25.53 -10.56
C THR A 284 19.86 24.12 -11.11
N ASP A 285 19.26 23.90 -12.29
CA ASP A 285 19.08 22.59 -12.91
C ASP A 285 20.28 22.13 -13.77
N THR A 286 21.24 23.02 -14.07
CA THR A 286 22.36 22.74 -14.97
C THR A 286 23.72 23.09 -14.37
N VAL A 287 24.78 22.52 -14.95
CA VAL A 287 26.16 22.76 -14.53
C VAL A 287 26.79 23.86 -15.40
N ILE A 288 27.25 24.92 -14.76
CA ILE A 288 27.99 26.03 -15.39
C ILE A 288 29.06 26.54 -14.41
N SER A 289 30.17 27.05 -14.93
CA SER A 289 31.17 27.76 -14.13
C SER A 289 30.57 28.98 -13.45
N HIS A 290 31.05 29.31 -12.24
CA HIS A 290 30.60 30.47 -11.46
C HIS A 290 29.09 30.51 -11.17
N ARG A 291 28.46 29.33 -11.04
CA ARG A 291 27.02 29.18 -10.84
C ARG A 291 26.51 29.97 -9.64
N GLU A 292 27.18 29.85 -8.48
CA GLU A 292 26.77 30.50 -7.24
C GLU A 292 26.81 32.03 -7.36
N GLU A 293 27.82 32.58 -8.05
CA GLU A 293 27.93 34.01 -8.28
C GLU A 293 26.90 34.53 -9.28
N LEU A 294 26.62 33.75 -10.34
CA LEU A 294 25.57 34.07 -11.31
C LEU A 294 24.19 34.07 -10.64
N LEU A 295 23.89 33.08 -9.80
CA LEU A 295 22.68 33.01 -8.98
C LEU A 295 22.57 34.24 -8.07
N HIS A 296 23.64 34.60 -7.36
CA HIS A 296 23.65 35.77 -6.49
C HIS A 296 23.37 37.08 -7.25
N ILE A 297 23.85 37.21 -8.49
CA ILE A 297 23.53 38.38 -9.33
C ILE A 297 22.06 38.34 -9.79
N ALA A 298 21.57 37.18 -10.22
CA ALA A 298 20.21 37.00 -10.72
C ALA A 298 19.15 37.28 -9.65
N GLU A 299 19.35 36.81 -8.42
CA GLU A 299 18.45 37.01 -7.28
C GLU A 299 18.65 38.36 -6.59
N GLY A 300 19.73 39.08 -6.92
CA GLY A 300 20.06 40.37 -6.32
C GLY A 300 19.02 41.46 -6.59
N LYS A 301 19.05 42.53 -5.77
CA LYS A 301 18.12 43.68 -5.88
C LYS A 301 18.52 44.74 -6.92
N SER A 302 19.51 44.46 -7.76
CA SER A 302 19.93 45.41 -8.81
C SER A 302 18.84 45.56 -9.88
N SER A 303 18.84 46.67 -10.62
CA SER A 303 17.97 46.80 -11.80
C SER A 303 18.26 45.67 -12.81
N PRO A 304 17.27 45.26 -13.61
CA PRO A 304 17.44 44.18 -14.61
C PRO A 304 18.64 44.41 -15.55
N ASP A 305 18.71 45.60 -16.18
CA ASP A 305 19.89 46.02 -16.97
C ASP A 305 21.21 45.96 -16.18
N GLY A 306 21.15 46.25 -14.87
CA GLY A 306 22.29 46.18 -13.97
C GLY A 306 22.76 44.75 -13.72
N LYS A 307 21.84 43.78 -13.63
CA LYS A 307 22.15 42.35 -13.52
C LYS A 307 22.80 41.86 -14.81
N GLU A 308 22.18 42.09 -15.97
CA GLU A 308 22.70 41.70 -17.29
C GLU A 308 24.11 42.25 -17.52
N ARG A 309 24.31 43.56 -17.29
CA ARG A 309 25.62 44.20 -17.44
C ARG A 309 26.68 43.66 -16.48
N LYS A 310 26.30 43.31 -15.24
CA LYS A 310 27.23 42.71 -14.27
C LYS A 310 27.67 41.33 -14.74
N ILE A 311 26.74 40.49 -15.19
CA ILE A 311 27.05 39.16 -15.72
C ILE A 311 27.97 39.29 -16.95
N ARG A 312 27.56 40.09 -17.94
CA ARG A 312 28.33 40.33 -19.18
C ARG A 312 29.75 40.82 -18.92
N LYS A 313 29.95 41.70 -17.93
CA LYS A 313 31.26 42.28 -17.61
C LYS A 313 32.16 41.32 -16.81
N ARG A 314 31.59 40.60 -15.85
CA ARG A 314 32.37 39.76 -14.91
C ARG A 314 32.60 38.34 -15.43
N TYR A 315 31.66 37.83 -16.22
CA TYR A 315 31.62 36.44 -16.71
C TYR A 315 31.34 36.43 -18.23
N PRO A 316 32.25 36.98 -19.07
CA PRO A 316 31.98 37.17 -20.50
C PRO A 316 31.87 35.86 -21.29
N GLU A 317 32.58 34.80 -20.87
CA GLU A 317 32.54 33.50 -21.52
C GLU A 317 31.22 32.78 -21.20
N GLU A 318 30.81 32.77 -19.93
CA GLU A 318 29.52 32.26 -19.49
C GLU A 318 28.38 33.04 -20.11
N PHE A 319 28.47 34.38 -20.16
CA PHE A 319 27.44 35.21 -20.80
C PHE A 319 27.27 34.86 -22.28
N ARG A 320 28.35 34.59 -23.02
CA ARG A 320 28.26 34.16 -24.43
C ARG A 320 27.54 32.81 -24.56
N PHE A 321 27.86 31.86 -23.69
CA PHE A 321 27.20 30.57 -23.64
C PHE A 321 25.70 30.73 -23.30
N ILE A 322 25.36 31.47 -22.25
CA ILE A 322 23.99 31.73 -21.80
C ILE A 322 23.18 32.40 -22.93
N LEU A 323 23.75 33.42 -23.57
CA LEU A 323 23.12 34.15 -24.67
C LEU A 323 22.80 33.23 -25.86
N GLN A 324 23.68 32.27 -26.17
CA GLN A 324 23.52 31.38 -27.31
C GLN A 324 22.60 30.18 -27.02
N HIS A 325 22.63 29.65 -25.80
CA HIS A 325 22.02 28.36 -25.49
C HIS A 325 20.83 28.43 -24.53
N TRP A 326 20.78 29.42 -23.64
CA TRP A 326 19.75 29.49 -22.59
C TRP A 326 18.72 30.56 -22.86
N PHE A 327 19.15 31.78 -23.18
CA PHE A 327 18.25 32.91 -23.42
C PHE A 327 17.22 32.65 -24.54
N PRO A 328 17.54 31.96 -25.65
CA PRO A 328 16.51 31.57 -26.61
C PRO A 328 15.37 30.74 -25.98
N GLY A 329 15.67 29.88 -25.01
CA GLY A 329 14.70 29.09 -24.26
C GLY A 329 13.95 29.86 -23.16
N LEU A 330 14.32 31.11 -22.88
CA LEU A 330 13.58 32.01 -21.99
C LEU A 330 12.61 32.93 -22.77
N ARG A 331 12.67 32.89 -24.12
CA ARG A 331 11.71 33.56 -24.99
C ARG A 331 10.56 32.61 -25.30
N HIS A 332 9.58 32.54 -24.42
CA HIS A 332 8.44 31.64 -24.57
C HIS A 332 7.11 32.34 -24.29
N SER A 333 6.04 31.71 -24.76
CA SER A 333 4.67 32.07 -24.40
C SER A 333 4.02 30.86 -23.75
N ASP A 334 3.62 31.03 -22.49
CA ASP A 334 2.86 30.05 -21.74
C ASP A 334 1.38 30.34 -21.95
N TYR A 335 0.58 29.29 -22.13
CA TYR A 335 -0.86 29.43 -22.29
C TYR A 335 -1.59 28.43 -21.40
N THR A 336 -2.75 28.84 -20.89
CA THR A 336 -3.63 28.01 -20.08
C THR A 336 -5.06 28.15 -20.61
N ILE A 337 -5.66 27.02 -20.99
CA ILE A 337 -7.02 26.95 -21.50
C ILE A 337 -7.90 26.43 -20.38
N HIS A 338 -8.72 27.29 -19.80
CA HIS A 338 -9.73 26.92 -18.82
C HIS A 338 -11.02 26.50 -19.52
N TYR A 339 -11.57 25.35 -19.11
CA TYR A 339 -12.82 24.83 -19.65
C TYR A 339 -13.71 24.26 -18.55
N VAL A 340 -15.01 24.26 -18.81
CA VAL A 340 -16.03 23.68 -17.94
C VAL A 340 -16.46 22.35 -18.53
N VAL A 341 -16.38 21.29 -17.71
CA VAL A 341 -16.87 19.97 -18.05
C VAL A 341 -18.32 19.84 -17.58
N ARG A 342 -19.22 19.37 -18.47
CA ARG A 342 -20.61 19.11 -18.08
C ARG A 342 -20.72 17.92 -17.10
N PRO A 343 -21.79 17.84 -16.29
CA PRO A 343 -22.08 16.64 -15.50
C PRO A 343 -22.38 15.41 -16.39
N PHE A 344 -22.03 14.22 -15.90
CA PHE A 344 -22.22 12.96 -16.61
C PHE A 344 -23.24 12.03 -15.93
N THR A 345 -23.99 11.26 -16.74
CA THR A 345 -24.69 10.08 -16.25
C THR A 345 -23.71 8.99 -15.86
N VAL A 346 -24.15 7.94 -15.17
CA VAL A 346 -23.26 6.83 -14.75
C VAL A 346 -22.64 6.14 -15.97
N GLU A 347 -23.42 5.93 -17.03
CA GLU A 347 -23.00 5.28 -18.27
C GLU A 347 -21.97 6.13 -19.02
N GLN A 348 -22.22 7.44 -19.11
CA GLN A 348 -21.28 8.39 -19.70
C GLN A 348 -19.99 8.49 -18.88
N ALA A 349 -20.11 8.57 -17.55
CA ALA A 349 -18.97 8.61 -16.65
C ALA A 349 -18.07 7.38 -16.77
N LYS A 350 -18.64 6.18 -16.98
CA LYS A 350 -17.86 4.96 -17.28
C LYS A 350 -17.04 5.08 -18.56
N GLN A 351 -17.58 5.71 -19.60
CA GLN A 351 -16.84 5.95 -20.85
C GLN A 351 -15.73 7.00 -20.65
N VAL A 352 -16.05 8.11 -19.99
CA VAL A 352 -15.08 9.17 -19.69
C VAL A 352 -13.96 8.67 -18.78
N PHE A 353 -14.25 7.75 -17.86
CA PHE A 353 -13.23 7.13 -17.00
C PHE A 353 -12.14 6.39 -17.81
N GLN A 354 -12.51 5.79 -18.95
CA GLN A 354 -11.55 5.08 -19.79
C GLN A 354 -10.77 6.03 -20.72
N SER A 355 -11.38 7.12 -21.17
CA SER A 355 -10.77 8.03 -22.16
C SER A 355 -10.05 9.22 -21.52
N ASN A 356 -10.68 9.89 -20.56
CA ASN A 356 -10.17 11.11 -19.93
C ASN A 356 -10.67 11.28 -18.48
N PRO A 357 -10.21 10.44 -17.53
CA PRO A 357 -10.74 10.42 -16.17
C PRO A 357 -10.57 11.73 -15.39
N LYS A 358 -9.63 12.62 -15.76
CA LYS A 358 -9.48 13.96 -15.13
C LYS A 358 -10.71 14.86 -15.30
N ASN A 359 -11.58 14.55 -16.27
CA ASN A 359 -12.84 15.28 -16.49
C ASN A 359 -13.98 14.83 -15.54
N LEU A 360 -13.78 13.75 -14.78
CA LEU A 360 -14.74 13.32 -13.78
C LEU A 360 -14.49 14.03 -12.45
N SER A 361 -15.56 14.36 -11.75
CA SER A 361 -15.50 14.69 -10.34
C SER A 361 -15.31 13.43 -9.48
N ILE A 362 -14.84 13.61 -8.26
CA ILE A 362 -14.69 12.51 -7.30
C ILE A 362 -16.04 11.89 -6.96
N GLU A 363 -17.12 12.69 -6.94
CA GLU A 363 -18.50 12.23 -6.76
C GLU A 363 -18.94 11.32 -7.92
N GLU A 364 -18.68 11.71 -9.17
CA GLU A 364 -19.02 10.89 -10.34
C GLU A 364 -18.22 9.58 -10.34
N MET A 365 -16.94 9.62 -9.96
CA MET A 365 -16.12 8.42 -9.75
C MET A 365 -16.71 7.52 -8.65
N PHE A 366 -17.17 8.10 -7.55
CA PHE A 366 -17.83 7.36 -6.47
C PHE A 366 -19.13 6.68 -6.95
N ARG A 367 -19.95 7.38 -7.72
CA ARG A 367 -21.18 6.82 -8.30
C ARG A 367 -20.91 5.64 -9.23
N ILE A 368 -19.90 5.73 -10.10
CA ILE A 368 -19.55 4.60 -10.98
C ILE A 368 -18.96 3.43 -10.18
N ALA A 369 -18.16 3.70 -9.14
CA ALA A 369 -17.59 2.65 -8.30
C ALA A 369 -18.69 1.81 -7.64
N ARG A 370 -19.75 2.45 -7.14
CA ARG A 370 -20.92 1.78 -6.54
C ARG A 370 -21.70 0.86 -7.48
N THR A 371 -21.41 0.86 -8.78
CA THR A 371 -21.99 -0.10 -9.73
C THR A 371 -21.22 -1.42 -9.83
N TYR A 372 -20.04 -1.49 -9.21
CA TYR A 372 -19.21 -2.69 -9.14
C TYR A 372 -19.32 -3.31 -7.74
N PRO A 373 -19.12 -4.64 -7.59
CA PRO A 373 -19.05 -5.28 -6.29
C PRO A 373 -17.96 -4.63 -5.41
N ALA A 374 -18.27 -4.37 -4.14
CA ALA A 374 -17.31 -3.79 -3.21
C ALA A 374 -16.05 -4.67 -3.14
N GLY A 375 -14.88 -4.05 -3.24
CA GLY A 375 -13.59 -4.73 -3.23
C GLY A 375 -13.17 -5.37 -4.57
N SER A 376 -13.98 -5.32 -5.62
CA SER A 376 -13.57 -5.82 -6.95
C SER A 376 -12.39 -5.01 -7.52
N PRO A 377 -11.62 -5.57 -8.47
CA PRO A 377 -10.54 -4.84 -9.13
C PRO A 377 -11.00 -3.51 -9.76
N GLU A 378 -12.19 -3.47 -10.36
CA GLU A 378 -12.78 -2.27 -10.95
C GLU A 378 -13.17 -1.24 -9.90
N TYR A 379 -13.80 -1.69 -8.81
CA TYR A 379 -14.15 -0.84 -7.66
C TYR A 379 -12.89 -0.16 -7.11
N ASN A 380 -11.86 -0.96 -6.80
CA ASN A 380 -10.60 -0.48 -6.24
C ASN A 380 -9.88 0.48 -7.20
N LYS A 381 -9.82 0.14 -8.50
CA LYS A 381 -9.18 0.97 -9.54
C LYS A 381 -9.79 2.38 -9.57
N ILE A 382 -11.10 2.52 -9.44
CA ILE A 382 -11.77 3.82 -9.50
C ILE A 382 -11.37 4.69 -8.30
N PHE A 383 -11.40 4.16 -7.07
CA PHE A 383 -10.96 4.91 -5.89
C PHE A 383 -9.49 5.30 -5.95
N MET A 384 -8.61 4.39 -6.39
CA MET A 384 -7.19 4.68 -6.54
C MET A 384 -6.92 5.71 -7.65
N THR A 385 -7.71 5.71 -8.71
CA THR A 385 -7.63 6.74 -9.77
C THR A 385 -8.11 8.09 -9.27
N ALA A 386 -9.17 8.13 -8.44
CA ALA A 386 -9.68 9.36 -7.86
C ALA A 386 -8.63 10.08 -7.01
N VAL A 387 -7.92 9.36 -6.14
CA VAL A 387 -6.85 9.95 -5.32
C VAL A 387 -5.59 10.28 -6.13
N LEU A 388 -5.26 9.50 -7.17
CA LEU A 388 -4.14 9.80 -8.06
C LEU A 388 -4.32 11.14 -8.77
N LEU A 389 -5.55 11.42 -9.23
CA LEU A 389 -5.88 12.66 -9.93
C LEU A 389 -6.16 13.83 -8.98
N ASN A 390 -6.40 13.55 -7.69
CA ASN A 390 -6.74 14.54 -6.68
C ASN A 390 -5.95 14.27 -5.39
N PRO A 391 -4.61 14.37 -5.42
CA PRO A 391 -3.74 13.88 -4.35
C PRO A 391 -3.94 14.57 -3.01
N GLU A 392 -4.46 15.80 -3.01
CA GLU A 392 -4.71 16.60 -1.80
C GLU A 392 -6.19 16.57 -1.35
N HIS A 393 -7.08 15.83 -2.04
CA HIS A 393 -8.50 15.85 -1.70
C HIS A 393 -8.81 14.95 -0.50
N PRO A 394 -9.35 15.48 0.62
CA PRO A 394 -9.44 14.75 1.89
C PRO A 394 -10.31 13.50 1.82
N VAL A 395 -11.45 13.56 1.11
CA VAL A 395 -12.36 12.40 0.97
C VAL A 395 -11.79 11.34 0.02
N ALA A 396 -11.02 11.75 -1.00
CA ALA A 396 -10.43 10.78 -1.93
C ALA A 396 -9.33 9.98 -1.23
N ASN A 397 -8.51 10.68 -0.45
CA ASN A 397 -7.51 10.09 0.42
C ASN A 397 -8.13 9.13 1.45
N LEU A 398 -9.17 9.56 2.18
CA LEU A 398 -9.85 8.69 3.14
C LEU A 398 -10.42 7.43 2.47
N ASN A 399 -11.11 7.57 1.34
CA ASN A 399 -11.68 6.43 0.63
C ASN A 399 -10.60 5.51 0.03
N ALA A 400 -9.45 6.03 -0.39
CA ALA A 400 -8.32 5.21 -0.81
C ALA A 400 -7.72 4.42 0.37
N ALA A 401 -7.64 5.03 1.56
CA ALA A 401 -7.23 4.33 2.77
C ALA A 401 -8.20 3.18 3.14
N CYS A 402 -9.51 3.34 2.92
CA CYS A 402 -10.48 2.24 3.07
C CYS A 402 -10.10 1.04 2.20
N ILE A 403 -9.76 1.26 0.92
CA ILE A 403 -9.38 0.19 -0.01
C ILE A 403 -8.15 -0.57 0.50
N LEU A 404 -7.12 0.16 0.93
CA LEU A 404 -5.86 -0.44 1.35
C LEU A 404 -5.99 -1.19 2.68
N LEU A 405 -6.74 -0.67 3.64
CA LEU A 405 -6.99 -1.36 4.91
C LEU A 405 -7.85 -2.61 4.71
N SER A 406 -8.83 -2.60 3.80
CA SER A 406 -9.57 -3.81 3.43
C SER A 406 -8.68 -4.88 2.77
N GLN A 407 -7.50 -4.51 2.27
CA GLN A 407 -6.49 -5.42 1.70
C GLN A 407 -5.36 -5.75 2.69
N GLY A 408 -5.39 -5.19 3.91
CA GLY A 408 -4.35 -5.37 4.93
C GLY A 408 -3.10 -4.50 4.73
N ASP A 409 -3.07 -3.57 3.77
CA ASP A 409 -1.94 -2.67 3.54
C ASP A 409 -2.00 -1.45 4.47
N THR A 410 -1.54 -1.65 5.70
CA THR A 410 -1.48 -0.58 6.71
C THR A 410 -0.47 0.52 6.36
N LYS A 411 0.62 0.16 5.67
CA LYS A 411 1.68 1.11 5.29
C LYS A 411 1.20 2.07 4.22
N GLY A 412 0.60 1.53 3.15
CA GLY A 412 0.02 2.34 2.09
C GLY A 412 -1.13 3.20 2.60
N ALA A 413 -2.02 2.63 3.44
CA ALA A 413 -3.14 3.36 4.02
C ALA A 413 -2.72 4.59 4.83
N SER A 414 -1.63 4.49 5.61
CA SER A 414 -1.14 5.60 6.43
C SER A 414 -0.84 6.85 5.59
N LEU A 415 -0.24 6.69 4.41
CA LEU A 415 0.12 7.81 3.53
C LEU A 415 -1.10 8.61 3.08
N TYR A 416 -2.23 7.93 2.87
CA TYR A 416 -3.48 8.58 2.50
C TYR A 416 -4.21 9.13 3.73
N LEU A 417 -4.15 8.45 4.87
CA LEU A 417 -4.72 8.96 6.12
C LEU A 417 -4.12 10.29 6.57
N ASP A 418 -2.83 10.53 6.30
CA ASP A 418 -2.15 11.80 6.60
C ASP A 418 -2.78 12.99 5.87
N LYS A 419 -3.35 12.74 4.68
CA LYS A 419 -4.04 13.74 3.84
C LYS A 419 -5.56 13.71 3.97
N ALA A 420 -6.09 12.80 4.77
CA ALA A 420 -7.52 12.68 5.03
C ALA A 420 -7.99 13.71 6.07
N GLY A 421 -9.23 14.16 5.92
CA GLY A 421 -9.86 15.09 6.87
C GLY A 421 -10.10 14.46 8.25
N GLU A 422 -10.03 15.27 9.29
CA GLU A 422 -10.34 14.87 10.68
C GLU A 422 -11.83 14.56 10.82
N THR A 423 -12.16 13.28 10.71
CA THR A 423 -13.53 12.75 10.65
C THR A 423 -13.67 11.50 11.53
N PRO A 424 -14.89 11.13 11.95
CA PRO A 424 -15.13 9.84 12.59
C PRO A 424 -14.62 8.66 11.77
N GLU A 425 -14.75 8.71 10.44
CA GLU A 425 -14.28 7.67 9.53
C GLU A 425 -12.76 7.55 9.54
N LYS A 426 -12.03 8.68 9.62
CA LYS A 426 -10.57 8.65 9.83
C LYS A 426 -10.22 7.95 11.15
N THR A 427 -10.95 8.25 12.21
CA THR A 427 -10.77 7.61 13.53
C THR A 427 -11.02 6.09 13.46
N LEU A 428 -12.09 5.67 12.78
CA LEU A 428 -12.40 4.27 12.50
C LEU A 428 -11.24 3.58 11.77
N LEU A 429 -10.74 4.17 10.68
CA LEU A 429 -9.65 3.61 9.89
C LEU A 429 -8.33 3.53 10.67
N GLN A 430 -8.05 4.50 11.55
CA GLN A 430 -6.91 4.44 12.46
C GLN A 430 -7.06 3.27 13.45
N GLY A 431 -8.24 3.06 14.02
CA GLY A 431 -8.53 1.91 14.88
C GLY A 431 -8.31 0.57 14.15
N ILE A 432 -8.82 0.44 12.92
CA ILE A 432 -8.60 -0.72 12.05
C ILE A 432 -7.11 -0.93 11.77
N MET A 433 -6.38 0.16 11.47
CA MET A 433 -4.94 0.09 11.21
C MET A 433 -4.16 -0.40 12.44
N GLN A 434 -4.52 0.06 13.64
CA GLN A 434 -3.91 -0.43 14.88
C GLN A 434 -4.24 -1.91 15.14
N MET A 435 -5.49 -2.32 14.89
CA MET A 435 -5.91 -3.72 14.98
C MET A 435 -5.06 -4.62 14.07
N LEU A 436 -4.91 -4.23 12.80
CA LEU A 436 -4.11 -4.98 11.81
C LEU A 436 -2.61 -5.00 12.15
N ASN A 437 -2.11 -3.98 12.83
CA ASN A 437 -0.72 -3.91 13.29
C ASN A 437 -0.48 -4.65 14.64
N GLY A 438 -1.52 -5.22 15.27
CA GLY A 438 -1.42 -5.93 16.55
C GLY A 438 -1.44 -5.03 17.80
N ASN A 439 -1.71 -3.73 17.64
CA ASN A 439 -1.78 -2.76 18.72
C ASN A 439 -3.20 -2.69 19.28
N TYR A 440 -3.64 -3.80 19.89
CA TYR A 440 -5.04 -4.04 20.20
C TYR A 440 -5.68 -3.05 21.19
N THR A 441 -4.98 -2.67 22.26
CA THR A 441 -5.50 -1.69 23.23
C THR A 441 -5.79 -0.33 22.58
N GLU A 442 -4.90 0.12 21.70
CA GLU A 442 -5.10 1.39 20.99
C GLU A 442 -6.21 1.25 19.93
N ALA A 443 -6.29 0.10 19.27
CA ALA A 443 -7.38 -0.21 18.36
C ALA A 443 -8.74 -0.13 19.05
N GLU A 444 -8.89 -0.75 20.21
CA GLU A 444 -10.13 -0.75 21.01
C GLU A 444 -10.56 0.69 21.38
N ASN A 445 -9.62 1.51 21.87
CA ASN A 445 -9.89 2.91 22.21
C ASN A 445 -10.40 3.72 21.00
N LEU A 446 -9.72 3.60 19.86
CA LEU A 446 -10.07 4.32 18.63
C LEU A 446 -11.40 3.84 18.05
N LEU A 447 -11.67 2.53 18.10
CA LEU A 447 -12.92 1.96 17.63
C LEU A 447 -14.09 2.38 18.53
N HIS A 448 -13.96 2.37 19.86
CA HIS A 448 -15.01 2.91 20.73
C HIS A 448 -15.28 4.39 20.45
N LYS A 449 -14.23 5.20 20.25
CA LYS A 449 -14.40 6.62 19.87
C LYS A 449 -15.16 6.78 18.55
N ALA A 450 -14.92 5.90 17.58
CA ALA A 450 -15.64 5.90 16.30
C ALA A 450 -17.10 5.41 16.46
N GLU A 451 -17.34 4.44 17.35
CA GLU A 451 -18.68 3.93 17.70
C GLU A 451 -19.52 5.01 18.39
N GLU A 452 -18.94 5.71 19.38
CA GLU A 452 -19.56 6.85 20.07
C GLU A 452 -19.91 7.99 19.11
N ALA A 453 -19.12 8.15 18.04
CA ALA A 453 -19.38 9.10 16.96
C ALA A 453 -20.46 8.62 15.96
N GLY A 454 -21.06 7.45 16.18
CA GLY A 454 -22.21 6.94 15.43
C GLY A 454 -21.86 6.05 14.24
N LEU A 455 -20.64 5.53 14.14
CA LEU A 455 -20.24 4.61 13.05
C LEU A 455 -20.52 3.14 13.42
N PRO A 456 -21.53 2.48 12.82
CA PRO A 456 -21.86 1.09 13.17
C PRO A 456 -20.74 0.10 12.82
N GLN A 457 -19.90 0.43 11.83
CA GLN A 457 -18.74 -0.37 11.45
C GLN A 457 -17.73 -0.50 12.58
N ALA A 458 -17.66 0.49 13.48
CA ALA A 458 -16.78 0.40 14.64
C ALA A 458 -17.17 -0.76 15.56
N GLY A 459 -18.46 -0.92 15.85
CA GLY A 459 -18.99 -2.05 16.63
C GLY A 459 -18.71 -3.41 15.97
N GLU A 460 -18.81 -3.51 14.64
CA GLU A 460 -18.45 -4.75 13.93
C GLU A 460 -16.95 -5.07 14.02
N ASN A 461 -16.08 -4.05 13.95
CA ASN A 461 -14.65 -4.27 14.16
C ASN A 461 -14.30 -4.59 15.61
N LEU A 462 -15.02 -4.05 16.60
CA LEU A 462 -14.83 -4.40 18.01
C LEU A 462 -15.14 -5.88 18.26
N LYS A 463 -16.20 -6.43 17.65
CA LYS A 463 -16.49 -7.87 17.71
C LYS A 463 -15.33 -8.71 17.15
N ILE A 464 -14.81 -8.33 15.98
CA ILE A 464 -13.65 -9.01 15.38
C ILE A 464 -12.44 -8.92 16.30
N LEU A 465 -12.21 -7.74 16.88
CA LEU A 465 -11.09 -7.46 17.78
C LEU A 465 -11.13 -8.34 19.04
N HIS A 466 -12.30 -8.50 19.67
CA HIS A 466 -12.52 -9.36 20.85
C HIS A 466 -12.49 -10.88 20.55
N GLU A 467 -12.56 -11.28 19.28
CA GLU A 467 -12.30 -12.67 18.88
C GLU A 467 -10.79 -12.99 18.76
N ILE A 468 -9.95 -11.95 18.64
CA ILE A 468 -8.51 -12.09 18.41
C ILE A 468 -7.72 -12.20 19.73
N TYR A 469 -8.10 -11.45 20.77
CA TYR A 469 -7.46 -11.42 22.10
C TYR A 469 -8.49 -11.31 23.21
#